data_AF-A0A933Q3M7-F1
#
_entry.id   AF-A0A933Q3M7-F1
#
_cell.length_a   1.000
_cell.length_b   1.000
_cell.length_c   1.000
_cell.angle_alpha   90.00
_cell.angle_beta   90.00
_cell.angle_gamma   90.00
#
_symmetry.space_group_name_H-M   'P 1'
#
loop_
_entity.id
_entity.type
_entity.pdbx_description
1 polymer ?
#
loop_
_entity_poly.entity_id
_entity_poly.type
_entity_poly.pdbx_seq_one_letter_code
_entity_poly.pdbx_strand_id
1 'polypeptide(L)'
;MKQAIAAALLVLAVSAGFVLWIANDMAPRAAFVPHVEPPQVAEPDYLRAVYSPLHFRPAIETATDAQCLACHREVLEDKVRAASPAGLKSETLRAWYQETPTYAGEQETFHRRHLVTPLAKQLMNLQCNTCHQGHEPREEAQGAAADSAQQNDIAFTLRKQVNPETTCLKCHGQFPWQLMGLPGPWEAHKAAFGNNCLTCHAAIRTKRHEVVYLNAAAIEQAGKDGAEACHGCHGGRSWYRIAYPYPRTPWPDMPAEVPEWAKQRPTQSEARFLRSAVQGTRP
;
A
#
# COMPACT_ATOMS: atom_id res chain seq x y z
N MET A 1 58.22 -61.82 -36.11
CA MET A 1 58.92 -60.54 -35.83
C MET A 1 58.34 -59.34 -36.57
N LYS A 2 58.17 -59.35 -37.90
CA LYS A 2 57.67 -58.20 -38.67
C LYS A 2 56.30 -57.65 -38.20
N GLN A 3 55.35 -58.53 -37.86
CA GLN A 3 54.02 -58.12 -37.40
C GLN A 3 54.02 -57.54 -35.97
N ALA A 4 54.89 -58.02 -35.09
CA ALA A 4 55.02 -57.50 -33.73
C ALA A 4 55.65 -56.09 -33.72
N ILE A 5 56.62 -55.84 -34.61
CA ILE A 5 57.23 -54.52 -34.78
C ILE A 5 56.22 -53.53 -35.38
N ALA A 6 55.42 -53.96 -36.37
CA ALA A 6 54.37 -53.13 -36.94
C ALA A 6 53.29 -52.75 -35.91
N ALA A 7 52.87 -53.69 -35.06
CA ALA A 7 51.91 -53.42 -33.99
C ALA A 7 52.48 -52.45 -32.94
N ALA A 8 53.75 -52.62 -32.54
CA ALA A 8 54.40 -51.72 -31.59
C ALA A 8 54.53 -50.29 -32.14
N LEU A 9 54.88 -50.13 -33.42
CA LEU A 9 54.96 -48.82 -34.07
C LEU A 9 53.59 -48.14 -34.20
N LEU A 10 52.53 -48.92 -34.46
CA LEU A 10 51.17 -48.38 -34.51
C LEU A 10 50.71 -47.88 -33.13
N VAL A 11 50.96 -48.65 -32.08
CA VAL A 11 50.64 -48.23 -30.70
C VAL A 11 51.40 -46.95 -30.33
N LEU A 12 52.68 -46.86 -30.68
CA LEU A 12 53.50 -45.66 -30.44
C LEU A 12 52.96 -44.44 -31.20
N ALA A 13 52.57 -44.61 -32.47
CA ALA A 13 52.02 -43.52 -33.28
C ALA A 13 50.67 -43.04 -32.73
N VAL A 14 49.78 -43.94 -32.32
CA VAL A 14 48.49 -43.60 -31.71
C VAL A 14 48.69 -42.90 -30.36
N SER A 15 49.62 -43.40 -29.54
CA SER A 15 49.94 -42.81 -28.23
C SER A 15 50.50 -41.40 -28.39
N ALA A 16 51.43 -41.20 -29.32
CA ALA A 16 52.01 -39.90 -29.63
C ALA A 16 50.96 -38.92 -30.17
N GLY A 17 50.08 -39.38 -31.06
CA GLY A 17 48.97 -38.59 -31.58
C GLY A 17 47.99 -38.16 -30.49
N PHE A 18 47.67 -39.04 -29.54
CA PHE A 18 46.78 -38.74 -28.43
C PHE A 18 47.37 -37.72 -27.45
N VAL A 19 48.68 -37.83 -27.15
CA VAL A 19 49.38 -36.85 -26.31
C VAL A 19 49.47 -35.48 -26.98
N LEU A 20 49.74 -35.43 -28.28
CA LEU A 20 49.76 -34.17 -29.05
C LEU A 20 48.38 -33.52 -29.11
N TRP A 21 47.32 -34.31 -29.24
CA TRP A 21 45.94 -33.80 -29.22
C TRP A 21 45.59 -33.18 -27.86
N ILE A 22 45.91 -33.85 -26.75
CA ILE A 22 45.71 -33.29 -25.40
C ILE A 22 46.53 -32.00 -25.22
N ALA A 23 47.78 -31.98 -25.68
CA ALA A 23 48.64 -30.79 -25.54
C ALA A 23 48.12 -29.59 -26.34
N ASN A 24 47.48 -29.81 -27.50
CA ASN A 24 46.92 -28.74 -28.33
C ASN A 24 45.55 -28.23 -27.85
N ASP A 25 44.74 -29.07 -27.18
CA ASP A 25 43.38 -28.70 -26.72
C ASP A 25 43.38 -28.12 -25.29
N MET A 26 44.53 -28.16 -24.60
CA MET A 26 44.73 -27.40 -23.38
C MET A 26 44.95 -25.93 -23.71
N ALA A 27 43.85 -25.19 -23.88
CA ALA A 27 43.87 -23.74 -23.83
C ALA A 27 44.69 -23.26 -22.61
N PRO A 28 45.48 -22.19 -22.72
CA PRO A 28 46.22 -21.67 -21.58
C PRO A 28 45.24 -21.44 -20.43
N ARG A 29 45.54 -22.01 -19.26
CA ARG A 29 44.75 -21.77 -18.04
C ARG A 29 44.54 -20.27 -17.95
N ALA A 30 43.28 -19.83 -18.11
CA ALA A 30 42.93 -18.44 -17.91
C ALA A 30 43.51 -18.03 -16.56
N ALA A 31 44.36 -16.99 -16.55
CA ALA A 31 44.95 -16.49 -15.34
C ALA A 31 43.81 -16.23 -14.35
N PHE A 32 43.92 -16.77 -13.14
CA PHE A 32 42.96 -16.48 -12.09
C PHE A 32 42.98 -14.97 -11.84
N VAL A 33 41.92 -14.28 -12.29
CA VAL A 33 41.66 -12.91 -11.91
C VAL A 33 40.83 -13.01 -10.62
N PRO A 34 41.37 -12.63 -9.45
CA PRO A 34 40.58 -12.57 -8.24
C PRO A 34 39.38 -11.67 -8.52
N HIS A 35 38.19 -12.12 -8.14
CA HIS A 35 37.04 -11.22 -8.08
C HIS A 35 37.37 -10.14 -7.04
N VAL A 36 37.74 -8.95 -7.51
CA VAL A 36 37.80 -7.76 -6.67
C VAL A 36 36.38 -7.24 -6.66
N GLU A 37 35.69 -7.48 -5.55
CA GLU A 37 34.38 -6.88 -5.33
C GLU A 37 34.54 -5.36 -5.45
N PRO A 38 33.82 -4.70 -6.38
CA PRO A 38 33.92 -3.26 -6.53
C PRO A 38 33.60 -2.60 -5.20
N PRO A 39 34.22 -1.46 -4.86
CA PRO A 39 33.94 -0.77 -3.62
C PRO A 39 32.44 -0.52 -3.52
N GLN A 40 31.78 -1.23 -2.60
CA GLN A 40 30.38 -1.01 -2.32
C GLN A 40 30.25 0.42 -1.80
N VAL A 41 29.34 1.19 -2.39
CA VAL A 41 28.92 2.47 -1.81
C VAL A 41 28.53 2.17 -0.38
N ALA A 42 29.13 2.85 0.59
CA ALA A 42 28.88 2.59 2.00
C ALA A 42 27.36 2.56 2.23
N GLU A 43 26.81 1.37 2.43
CA GLU A 43 25.38 1.24 2.67
C GLU A 43 25.07 2.00 3.95
N PRO A 44 24.02 2.84 3.97
CA PRO A 44 23.61 3.50 5.19
C PRO A 44 23.38 2.43 6.25
N ASP A 45 24.09 2.55 7.37
CA ASP A 45 23.98 1.64 8.51
C ASP A 45 22.49 1.48 8.87
N TYR A 46 21.94 0.29 8.61
CA TYR A 46 20.53 -0.01 8.81
C TYR A 46 20.09 0.33 10.23
N LEU A 47 20.92 0.01 11.23
CA LEU A 47 20.59 0.28 12.62
C LEU A 47 20.49 1.78 12.87
N ARG A 48 21.36 2.60 12.27
CA ARG A 48 21.25 4.06 12.36
C ARG A 48 20.07 4.61 11.56
N ALA A 49 19.76 4.03 10.41
CA ALA A 49 18.64 4.45 9.58
C ALA A 49 17.29 4.21 10.27
N VAL A 50 17.14 3.10 11.00
CA VAL A 50 15.94 2.80 11.80
C VAL A 50 15.65 3.89 12.84
N TYR A 51 16.69 4.48 13.45
CA TYR A 51 16.56 5.59 14.39
C TYR A 51 16.63 6.98 13.75
N SER A 52 16.41 7.09 12.44
CA SER A 52 16.24 8.39 11.77
C SER A 52 15.09 9.18 12.42
N PRO A 53 15.28 10.47 12.76
CA PRO A 53 14.22 11.31 13.31
C PRO A 53 12.91 11.29 12.50
N LEU A 54 12.99 11.04 11.19
CA LEU A 54 11.82 10.94 10.31
C LEU A 54 10.84 9.82 10.67
N HIS A 55 11.24 8.78 11.41
CA HIS A 55 10.34 7.71 11.84
C HIS A 55 9.51 8.06 13.09
N PHE A 56 9.83 9.17 13.76
CA PHE A 56 9.28 9.53 15.05
C PHE A 56 8.41 10.78 14.95
N ARG A 57 7.46 10.91 15.88
CA ARG A 57 6.70 12.16 16.04
C ARG A 57 7.60 13.23 16.69
N PRO A 58 7.46 14.51 16.30
CA PRO A 58 6.49 15.04 15.33
C PRO A 58 6.97 14.98 13.86
N ALA A 59 8.23 14.63 13.60
CA ALA A 59 8.84 14.76 12.27
C ALA A 59 8.11 13.95 11.18
N ILE A 60 7.69 12.71 11.48
CA ILE A 60 6.92 11.87 10.55
C ILE A 60 5.60 12.53 10.10
N GLU A 61 4.96 13.31 10.96
CA GLU A 61 3.63 13.89 10.70
C GLU A 61 3.68 14.98 9.62
N THR A 62 4.87 15.52 9.35
CA THR A 62 5.11 16.54 8.32
C THR A 62 6.06 16.06 7.22
N ALA A 63 6.52 14.81 7.28
CA ALA A 63 7.38 14.23 6.27
C ALA A 63 6.69 14.20 4.90
N THR A 64 7.44 14.59 3.86
CA THR A 64 6.99 14.49 2.47
C THR A 64 7.22 13.08 1.93
N ASP A 65 6.41 12.67 0.95
CA ASP A 65 6.62 11.39 0.25
C ASP A 65 8.05 11.28 -0.33
N ALA A 66 8.62 12.39 -0.82
CA ALA A 66 9.99 12.43 -1.32
C ALA A 66 11.03 12.07 -0.25
N GLN A 67 10.84 12.50 1.01
CA GLN A 67 11.72 12.13 2.11
C GLN A 67 11.58 10.65 2.47
N CYS A 68 10.35 10.13 2.49
CA CYS A 68 10.10 8.71 2.77
C CYS A 68 10.68 7.81 1.66
N LEU A 69 10.39 8.15 0.41
CA LEU A 69 10.80 7.39 -0.77
C LEU A 69 12.28 7.53 -1.09
N ALA A 70 13.04 8.41 -0.44
CA ALA A 70 14.50 8.45 -0.59
C ALA A 70 15.15 7.13 -0.15
N CYS A 71 14.60 6.50 0.89
CA CYS A 71 15.05 5.19 1.41
C CYS A 71 14.09 4.05 1.03
N HIS A 72 12.79 4.34 0.88
CA HIS A 72 11.74 3.34 0.65
C HIS A 72 11.23 3.27 -0.78
N ARG A 73 12.13 3.36 -1.78
CA ARG A 73 11.72 3.37 -3.20
C ARG A 73 11.00 2.09 -3.60
N GLU A 74 11.35 0.96 -2.99
CA GLU A 74 10.77 -0.37 -3.23
C GLU A 74 9.25 -0.35 -3.10
N VAL A 75 8.70 0.51 -2.23
CA VAL A 75 7.27 0.68 -2.01
C VAL A 75 6.52 1.01 -3.30
N LEU A 76 7.14 1.77 -4.20
CA LEU A 76 6.54 2.19 -5.47
C LEU A 76 7.21 1.54 -6.69
N GLU A 77 8.48 1.17 -6.60
CA GLU A 77 9.21 0.57 -7.71
C GLU A 77 8.86 -0.92 -7.89
N ASP A 78 8.58 -1.64 -6.79
CA ASP A 78 8.21 -3.04 -6.86
C ASP A 78 6.83 -3.22 -7.49
N LYS A 79 6.75 -4.19 -8.42
CA LYS A 79 5.53 -4.58 -9.11
C LYS A 79 5.20 -6.05 -8.87
N VAL A 80 3.94 -6.41 -9.12
CA VAL A 80 3.51 -7.80 -9.15
C VAL A 80 4.32 -8.55 -10.22
N ARG A 81 4.77 -9.76 -9.91
CA ARG A 81 5.51 -10.60 -10.86
C ARG A 81 4.65 -10.89 -12.10
N ALA A 82 5.26 -10.96 -13.27
CA ALA A 82 4.58 -11.32 -14.51
C ALA A 82 3.95 -12.72 -14.46
N ALA A 83 4.57 -13.65 -13.72
CA ALA A 83 4.02 -14.96 -13.42
C ALA A 83 4.28 -15.35 -11.96
N SER A 84 3.37 -16.14 -11.39
CA SER A 84 3.57 -16.79 -10.10
C SER A 84 4.67 -17.86 -10.21
N PRO A 85 5.23 -18.34 -9.08
CA PRO A 85 6.13 -19.50 -9.09
C PRO A 85 5.52 -20.77 -9.72
N ALA A 86 4.19 -20.87 -9.77
CA ALA A 86 3.45 -21.96 -10.41
C ALA A 86 3.15 -21.71 -11.90
N GLY A 87 3.69 -20.64 -12.50
CA GLY A 87 3.53 -20.32 -13.92
C GLY A 87 2.23 -19.59 -14.29
N LEU A 88 1.39 -19.21 -13.32
CA LEU A 88 0.17 -18.45 -13.61
C LEU A 88 0.51 -17.01 -13.95
N LYS A 89 0.09 -16.54 -15.13
CA LYS A 89 0.36 -15.19 -15.60
C LYS A 89 -0.56 -14.16 -14.94
N SER A 90 0.02 -13.07 -14.43
CA SER A 90 -0.74 -12.00 -13.76
C SER A 90 -1.76 -11.32 -14.69
N GLU A 91 -1.44 -11.19 -15.98
CA GLU A 91 -2.32 -10.60 -17.01
C GLU A 91 -3.61 -11.39 -17.24
N THR A 92 -3.58 -12.70 -16.97
CA THR A 92 -4.73 -13.61 -17.15
C THR A 92 -5.60 -13.73 -15.91
N LEU A 93 -5.18 -13.13 -14.80
CA LEU A 93 -5.84 -13.21 -13.51
C LEU A 93 -6.39 -11.84 -13.12
N ARG A 94 -7.61 -11.81 -12.62
CA ARG A 94 -8.16 -10.64 -11.92
C ARG A 94 -8.11 -10.89 -10.44
N ALA A 95 -7.63 -9.90 -9.69
CA ALA A 95 -7.82 -9.93 -8.25
C ALA A 95 -9.29 -9.63 -7.90
N TRP A 96 -9.77 -10.14 -6.77
CA TRP A 96 -11.16 -10.00 -6.31
C TRP A 96 -11.62 -8.51 -6.24
N TYR A 97 -10.71 -7.56 -6.03
CA TYR A 97 -11.05 -6.13 -6.00
C TYR A 97 -11.20 -5.49 -7.40
N GLN A 98 -10.83 -6.21 -8.48
CA GLN A 98 -10.96 -5.78 -9.88
C GLN A 98 -12.28 -6.24 -10.50
N GLU A 99 -13.24 -6.64 -9.68
CA GLU A 99 -14.58 -7.02 -10.12
C GLU A 99 -15.39 -5.83 -10.64
N THR A 100 -15.01 -4.59 -10.30
CA THR A 100 -15.66 -3.36 -10.82
C THR A 100 -14.80 -2.64 -11.88
N PRO A 101 -15.41 -2.02 -12.92
CA PRO A 101 -14.68 -1.28 -13.96
C PRO A 101 -13.80 -0.14 -13.42
N THR A 102 -14.14 0.37 -12.24
CA THR A 102 -13.37 1.40 -11.51
C THR A 102 -11.91 1.00 -11.27
N TYR A 103 -11.57 -0.30 -11.26
CA TYR A 103 -10.23 -0.84 -10.98
C TYR A 103 -9.62 -1.52 -12.21
N ALA A 104 -9.85 -0.93 -13.37
CA ALA A 104 -9.21 -1.32 -14.62
C ALA A 104 -7.67 -1.18 -14.55
N GLY A 105 -6.98 -1.96 -15.38
CA GLY A 105 -5.52 -1.98 -15.48
C GLY A 105 -4.89 -3.21 -14.85
N GLU A 106 -3.56 -3.19 -14.78
CA GLU A 106 -2.75 -4.31 -14.31
C GLU A 106 -2.98 -4.62 -12.81
N GLN A 107 -2.56 -5.81 -12.40
CA GLN A 107 -2.41 -6.09 -10.98
C GLN A 107 -1.28 -5.25 -10.40
N GLU A 108 -1.58 -4.53 -9.32
CA GLU A 108 -0.66 -3.60 -8.69
C GLU A 108 -0.48 -3.95 -7.20
N THR A 109 0.67 -3.59 -6.66
CA THR A 109 0.99 -3.76 -5.22
C THR A 109 0.12 -2.85 -4.36
N PHE A 110 0.02 -3.16 -3.06
CA PHE A 110 -0.82 -2.40 -2.13
C PHE A 110 -0.56 -0.89 -2.20
N HIS A 111 0.68 -0.46 -2.04
CA HIS A 111 1.02 0.97 -2.05
C HIS A 111 0.77 1.62 -3.40
N ARG A 112 1.16 0.95 -4.49
CA ARG A 112 0.93 1.49 -5.84
C ARG A 112 -0.55 1.72 -6.12
N ARG A 113 -1.43 0.83 -5.66
CA ARG A 113 -2.88 0.99 -5.78
C ARG A 113 -3.44 2.20 -5.05
N HIS A 114 -2.84 2.59 -3.95
CA HIS A 114 -3.31 3.71 -3.14
C HIS A 114 -2.65 5.05 -3.53
N LEU A 115 -1.48 5.01 -4.17
CA LEU A 115 -0.67 6.20 -4.43
C LEU A 115 -0.57 6.56 -5.92
N VAL A 116 -0.38 5.59 -6.82
CA VAL A 116 0.08 5.89 -8.19
C VAL A 116 -0.84 5.46 -9.33
N THR A 117 -1.84 4.62 -9.06
CA THR A 117 -2.83 4.25 -10.09
C THR A 117 -3.67 5.45 -10.54
N PRO A 118 -4.24 5.44 -11.76
CA PRO A 118 -5.06 6.55 -12.25
C PRO A 118 -6.21 6.92 -11.31
N LEU A 119 -6.96 5.93 -10.82
CA LEU A 119 -8.05 6.15 -9.86
C LEU A 119 -7.54 6.76 -8.55
N ALA A 120 -6.41 6.26 -8.04
CA ALA A 120 -5.81 6.81 -6.83
C ALA A 120 -5.47 8.28 -6.99
N LYS A 121 -4.74 8.64 -8.05
CA LYS A 121 -4.39 10.03 -8.34
C LYS A 121 -5.61 10.92 -8.58
N GLN A 122 -6.69 10.35 -9.10
CA GLN A 122 -7.92 11.09 -9.36
C GLN A 122 -8.70 11.38 -8.06
N LEU A 123 -8.98 10.37 -7.24
CA LEU A 123 -9.91 10.48 -6.11
C LEU A 123 -9.23 10.66 -4.77
N MET A 124 -8.02 10.14 -4.64
CA MET A 124 -7.26 10.12 -3.39
C MET A 124 -6.06 11.07 -3.47
N ASN A 125 -5.67 11.59 -2.31
CA ASN A 125 -4.46 12.37 -2.12
C ASN A 125 -3.68 11.81 -0.92
N LEU A 126 -3.57 10.48 -0.88
CA LEU A 126 -2.87 9.76 0.18
C LEU A 126 -1.38 10.04 0.09
N GLN A 127 -0.76 10.22 1.25
CA GLN A 127 0.68 10.38 1.44
C GLN A 127 1.19 9.26 2.36
N CYS A 128 2.51 9.04 2.39
CA CYS A 128 3.14 8.06 3.27
C CYS A 128 2.66 8.23 4.73
N ASN A 129 2.66 9.46 5.22
CA ASN A 129 2.25 9.80 6.58
C ASN A 129 0.72 9.83 6.81
N THR A 130 -0.09 9.63 5.77
CA THR A 130 -1.53 9.42 5.94
C THR A 130 -1.79 8.10 6.68
N CYS A 131 -1.00 7.07 6.34
CA CYS A 131 -1.08 5.75 6.94
C CYS A 131 -0.08 5.57 8.09
N HIS A 132 1.17 6.02 7.89
CA HIS A 132 2.25 5.84 8.84
C HIS A 132 2.35 7.05 9.79
N GLN A 133 2.19 6.84 11.09
CA GLN A 133 2.13 7.96 12.06
C GLN A 133 3.35 8.01 12.98
N GLY A 134 4.41 7.31 12.59
CA GLY A 134 5.57 7.04 13.43
C GLY A 134 5.27 6.13 14.60
N HIS A 135 6.31 5.48 15.07
CA HIS A 135 6.30 4.69 16.29
C HIS A 135 7.72 4.70 16.82
N GLU A 136 7.88 4.75 18.14
CA GLU A 136 9.17 4.52 18.76
C GLU A 136 9.41 3.00 18.81
N PRO A 137 10.44 2.44 18.16
CA PRO A 137 10.73 1.01 18.22
C PRO A 137 10.94 0.49 19.65
N ARG A 138 11.35 1.37 20.58
CA ARG A 138 11.45 1.04 22.02
C ARG A 138 10.09 0.93 22.71
N GLU A 139 9.02 1.51 22.16
CA GLU A 139 7.66 1.49 22.70
C GLU A 139 6.85 0.32 22.12
N GLU A 140 7.24 -0.91 22.46
CA GLU A 140 6.49 -2.11 22.05
C GLU A 140 5.18 -2.30 22.84
N ALA A 141 5.04 -1.63 24.00
CA ALA A 141 3.89 -1.65 24.88
C ALA A 141 3.79 -0.34 25.70
N GLN A 142 2.58 -0.01 26.15
CA GLN A 142 2.35 1.15 27.03
C GLN A 142 3.03 0.96 28.39
N GLY A 143 3.60 2.04 28.93
CA GLY A 143 4.29 2.02 30.22
C GLY A 143 5.57 1.18 30.25
N ALA A 144 6.13 0.80 29.10
CA ALA A 144 7.38 0.04 29.02
C ALA A 144 8.62 0.86 29.43
N ALA A 145 8.54 2.19 29.35
CA ALA A 145 9.59 3.12 29.77
C ALA A 145 8.99 4.37 30.46
N ALA A 146 9.83 5.12 31.17
CA ALA A 146 9.40 6.32 31.92
C ALA A 146 8.81 7.42 31.04
N ASP A 147 9.18 7.45 29.76
CA ASP A 147 8.74 8.38 28.72
C ASP A 147 7.75 7.75 27.72
N SER A 148 7.39 6.47 27.90
CA SER A 148 6.44 5.78 27.02
C SER A 148 4.99 6.22 27.23
N ALA A 149 4.14 5.97 26.22
CA ALA A 149 2.70 6.18 26.32
C ALA A 149 2.11 5.57 27.61
N GLN A 150 1.27 6.34 28.31
CA GLN A 150 0.66 5.91 29.57
C GLN A 150 -0.23 4.68 29.35
N GLN A 151 -0.33 3.80 30.35
CA GLN A 151 -1.13 2.56 30.27
C GLN A 151 -2.64 2.78 30.05
N ASN A 152 -3.14 3.97 30.34
CA ASN A 152 -4.54 4.36 30.12
C ASN A 152 -4.77 5.06 28.77
N ASP A 153 -3.74 5.19 27.92
CA ASP A 153 -3.87 5.81 26.61
C ASP A 153 -4.55 4.85 25.62
N ILE A 154 -5.85 5.01 25.45
CA ILE A 154 -6.65 4.19 24.53
C ILE A 154 -6.29 4.41 23.05
N ALA A 155 -5.49 5.42 22.70
CA ALA A 155 -5.04 5.68 21.34
C ALA A 155 -3.78 4.88 20.96
N PHE A 156 -3.14 4.20 21.91
CA PHE A 156 -1.92 3.44 21.66
C PHE A 156 -2.17 2.22 20.77
N THR A 157 -1.36 2.08 19.72
CA THR A 157 -1.40 0.91 18.84
C THR A 157 -0.18 0.02 19.00
N LEU A 158 -0.36 -1.09 19.72
CA LEU A 158 0.67 -2.11 19.93
C LEU A 158 1.33 -2.52 18.61
N ARG A 159 2.66 -2.33 18.53
CA ARG A 159 3.55 -2.87 17.49
C ARG A 159 3.22 -2.46 16.05
N LYS A 160 2.34 -1.48 15.83
CA LYS A 160 1.85 -1.12 14.51
C LYS A 160 2.27 0.29 14.14
N GLN A 161 3.05 0.39 13.06
CA GLN A 161 3.36 1.64 12.35
C GLN A 161 2.10 2.31 11.77
N VAL A 162 1.02 1.54 11.59
CA VAL A 162 -0.25 1.94 10.99
C VAL A 162 -1.40 1.47 11.88
N ASN A 163 -2.25 2.38 12.34
CA ASN A 163 -3.52 2.02 12.99
C ASN A 163 -4.58 1.72 11.93
N PRO A 164 -5.01 0.45 11.75
CA PRO A 164 -5.94 0.11 10.68
C PRO A 164 -7.36 0.66 10.92
N GLU A 165 -7.77 0.87 12.18
CA GLU A 165 -9.10 1.40 12.52
C GLU A 165 -9.27 2.87 12.12
N THR A 166 -8.18 3.63 12.15
CA THR A 166 -8.18 5.05 11.78
C THR A 166 -7.56 5.32 10.40
N THR A 167 -7.10 4.29 9.70
CA THR A 167 -6.49 4.41 8.37
C THR A 167 -7.27 3.61 7.32
N CYS A 168 -7.29 2.28 7.47
CA CYS A 168 -7.85 1.37 6.46
C CYS A 168 -9.37 1.29 6.56
N LEU A 169 -9.91 1.22 7.77
CA LEU A 169 -11.33 1.03 8.02
C LEU A 169 -12.18 2.16 7.42
N LYS A 170 -11.63 3.39 7.34
CA LYS A 170 -12.25 4.52 6.64
C LYS A 170 -12.75 4.11 5.25
N CYS A 171 -11.89 3.51 4.43
CA CYS A 171 -12.22 3.17 3.04
C CYS A 171 -12.69 1.71 2.86
N HIS A 172 -12.33 0.83 3.79
CA HIS A 172 -12.59 -0.62 3.70
C HIS A 172 -13.60 -1.13 4.73
N GLY A 173 -14.35 -0.23 5.36
CA GLY A 173 -15.45 -0.58 6.25
C GLY A 173 -16.64 -1.16 5.49
N GLN A 174 -17.47 -1.93 6.18
CA GLN A 174 -18.71 -2.46 5.63
C GLN A 174 -19.71 -1.33 5.33
N PHE A 175 -20.46 -1.48 4.24
CA PHE A 175 -21.53 -0.55 3.87
C PHE A 175 -22.66 -0.55 4.92
N PRO A 176 -22.90 0.57 5.64
CA PRO A 176 -23.78 0.60 6.82
C PRO A 176 -25.26 0.79 6.44
N TRP A 177 -25.81 -0.07 5.60
CA TRP A 177 -27.14 0.11 5.01
C TRP A 177 -28.26 0.23 6.06
N GLN A 178 -28.16 -0.47 7.19
CA GLN A 178 -29.12 -0.35 8.30
C GLN A 178 -29.14 1.06 8.90
N LEU A 179 -27.96 1.67 9.05
CA LEU A 179 -27.85 3.03 9.62
C LEU A 179 -28.36 4.10 8.65
N MET A 180 -28.37 3.80 7.36
CA MET A 180 -28.93 4.65 6.32
C MET A 180 -30.44 4.45 6.14
N GLY A 181 -31.06 3.51 6.85
CA GLY A 181 -32.49 3.20 6.71
C GLY A 181 -32.84 2.53 5.39
N LEU A 182 -31.87 1.87 4.75
CA LEU A 182 -32.12 1.12 3.52
C LEU A 182 -32.81 -0.22 3.82
N PRO A 183 -33.61 -0.77 2.88
CA PRO A 183 -34.29 -2.06 3.05
C PRO A 183 -33.35 -3.27 3.06
N GLY A 184 -32.11 -3.12 2.59
CA GLY A 184 -31.11 -4.19 2.58
C GLY A 184 -29.77 -3.74 1.97
N PRO A 185 -28.87 -4.70 1.67
CA PRO A 185 -27.57 -4.42 1.05
C PRO A 185 -27.70 -3.66 -0.27
N TRP A 186 -26.72 -2.79 -0.57
CA TRP A 186 -26.72 -1.92 -1.75
C TRP A 186 -26.91 -2.71 -3.05
N GLU A 187 -26.18 -3.80 -3.24
CA GLU A 187 -26.24 -4.59 -4.48
C GLU A 187 -27.65 -5.11 -4.79
N ALA A 188 -28.44 -5.43 -3.77
CA ALA A 188 -29.82 -5.88 -3.94
C ALA A 188 -30.82 -4.74 -4.21
N HIS A 189 -30.47 -3.49 -3.89
CA HIS A 189 -31.42 -2.37 -3.87
C HIS A 189 -31.00 -1.16 -4.70
N LYS A 190 -29.79 -1.13 -5.27
CA LYS A 190 -29.25 0.01 -6.02
C LYS A 190 -30.16 0.48 -7.14
N ALA A 191 -30.84 -0.45 -7.82
CA ALA A 191 -31.80 -0.14 -8.89
C ALA A 191 -32.99 0.70 -8.39
N ALA A 192 -33.51 0.44 -7.19
CA ALA A 192 -34.62 1.19 -6.61
C ALA A 192 -34.26 2.67 -6.33
N PHE A 193 -32.96 2.96 -6.18
CA PHE A 193 -32.43 4.31 -5.97
C PHE A 193 -31.79 4.90 -7.24
N GLY A 194 -32.08 4.35 -8.41
CA GLY A 194 -31.51 4.80 -9.69
C GLY A 194 -30.00 4.64 -9.80
N ASN A 195 -29.43 3.72 -9.03
CA ASN A 195 -27.98 3.54 -8.87
C ASN A 195 -27.24 4.85 -8.55
N ASN A 196 -27.84 5.70 -7.72
CA ASN A 196 -27.32 7.03 -7.44
C ASN A 196 -27.39 7.34 -5.93
N CYS A 197 -26.23 7.46 -5.29
CA CYS A 197 -26.13 7.82 -3.87
C CYS A 197 -26.51 9.29 -3.59
N LEU A 198 -26.44 10.16 -4.61
CA LEU A 198 -26.76 11.57 -4.49
C LEU A 198 -28.26 11.84 -4.34
N THR A 199 -29.13 10.86 -4.65
CA THR A 199 -30.58 10.91 -4.38
C THR A 199 -30.88 11.29 -2.93
N CYS A 200 -30.03 10.86 -1.98
CA CYS A 200 -30.14 11.26 -0.58
C CYS A 200 -29.01 12.19 -0.15
N HIS A 201 -27.75 11.87 -0.50
CA HIS A 201 -26.60 12.57 0.08
C HIS A 201 -26.50 14.03 -0.32
N ALA A 202 -27.05 14.44 -1.48
CA ALA A 202 -27.09 15.84 -1.88
C ALA A 202 -27.79 16.74 -0.83
N ALA A 203 -28.77 16.23 -0.10
CA ALA A 203 -29.54 16.99 0.90
C ALA A 203 -29.01 16.81 2.33
N ILE A 204 -28.67 15.58 2.74
CA ILE A 204 -28.39 15.26 4.16
C ILE A 204 -26.90 15.13 4.51
N ARG A 205 -26.01 15.21 3.52
CA ARG A 205 -24.56 15.17 3.72
C ARG A 205 -23.92 16.27 2.90
N THR A 206 -24.25 17.52 3.14
CA THR A 206 -23.86 18.63 2.25
C THR A 206 -22.37 18.97 2.27
N LYS A 207 -21.65 18.62 3.35
CA LYS A 207 -20.20 18.75 3.49
C LYS A 207 -19.56 17.37 3.56
N ARG A 208 -18.89 16.94 2.48
CA ARG A 208 -18.29 15.61 2.33
C ARG A 208 -16.86 15.72 1.85
N HIS A 209 -16.05 14.73 2.22
CA HIS A 209 -14.69 14.57 1.70
C HIS A 209 -13.77 15.78 1.94
N GLU A 210 -14.12 16.68 2.87
CA GLU A 210 -13.37 17.90 3.23
C GLU A 210 -12.12 17.59 4.07
N VAL A 211 -11.30 16.69 3.57
CA VAL A 211 -10.05 16.23 4.18
C VAL A 211 -8.90 16.39 3.19
N VAL A 212 -7.67 16.44 3.70
CA VAL A 212 -6.46 16.65 2.87
C VAL A 212 -6.06 15.41 2.08
N TYR A 213 -6.47 14.22 2.53
CA TYR A 213 -6.11 12.94 1.91
C TYR A 213 -7.06 12.48 0.79
N LEU A 214 -8.06 13.31 0.43
CA LEU A 214 -9.03 13.05 -0.62
C LEU A 214 -9.21 14.26 -1.54
N ASN A 215 -9.47 13.99 -2.81
CA ASN A 215 -9.80 15.01 -3.81
C ASN A 215 -11.31 15.23 -3.86
N ALA A 216 -11.83 16.03 -2.92
CA ALA A 216 -13.27 16.26 -2.78
C ALA A 216 -13.98 16.58 -4.11
N ALA A 217 -13.47 17.55 -4.88
CA ALA A 217 -14.10 17.97 -6.14
C ALA A 217 -14.16 16.83 -7.18
N ALA A 218 -13.11 16.01 -7.27
CA ALA A 218 -13.08 14.88 -8.19
C ALA A 218 -14.05 13.78 -7.76
N ILE A 219 -14.16 13.51 -6.45
CA ILE A 219 -15.12 12.56 -5.90
C ILE A 219 -16.56 13.02 -6.16
N GLU A 220 -16.86 14.29 -5.91
CA GLU A 220 -18.20 14.84 -6.15
C GLU A 220 -18.57 14.83 -7.63
N GLN A 221 -17.59 14.97 -8.53
CA GLN A 221 -17.83 14.80 -9.96
C GLN A 221 -18.07 13.34 -10.32
N ALA A 222 -17.24 12.41 -9.84
CA ALA A 222 -17.41 10.98 -10.09
C ALA A 222 -18.75 10.43 -9.56
N GLY A 223 -19.25 10.97 -8.45
CA GLY A 223 -20.55 10.60 -7.89
C GLY A 223 -21.75 11.01 -8.74
N LYS A 224 -21.59 11.98 -9.67
CA LYS A 224 -22.65 12.34 -10.63
C LYS A 224 -22.80 11.33 -11.75
N ASP A 225 -21.71 10.63 -12.09
CA ASP A 225 -21.69 9.63 -13.17
C ASP A 225 -22.31 8.30 -12.72
N GLY A 226 -22.46 8.09 -11.40
CA GLY A 226 -23.16 6.96 -10.80
C GLY A 226 -22.66 6.59 -9.40
N ALA A 227 -23.26 5.55 -8.81
CA ALA A 227 -22.91 5.11 -7.46
C ALA A 227 -21.61 4.30 -7.35
N GLU A 228 -20.96 3.90 -8.44
CA GLU A 228 -19.78 3.02 -8.40
C GLU A 228 -18.61 3.63 -7.60
N ALA A 229 -18.35 4.93 -7.77
CA ALA A 229 -17.31 5.63 -7.01
C ALA A 229 -17.65 5.70 -5.51
N CYS A 230 -18.92 5.99 -5.20
CA CYS A 230 -19.40 6.09 -3.82
C CYS A 230 -19.42 4.72 -3.13
N HIS A 231 -20.11 3.73 -3.71
CA HIS A 231 -20.19 2.39 -3.17
C HIS A 231 -18.82 1.74 -3.07
N GLY A 232 -17.97 1.92 -4.08
CA GLY A 232 -16.60 1.43 -4.09
C GLY A 232 -15.76 1.85 -2.88
N CYS A 233 -15.95 3.07 -2.37
CA CYS A 233 -15.26 3.59 -1.19
C CYS A 233 -16.04 3.38 0.13
N HIS A 234 -17.36 3.24 0.07
CA HIS A 234 -18.23 3.13 1.26
C HIS A 234 -18.69 1.71 1.58
N GLY A 235 -18.12 0.69 0.93
CA GLY A 235 -18.28 -0.70 1.37
C GLY A 235 -18.39 -1.75 0.28
N GLY A 236 -18.29 -1.36 -1.00
CA GLY A 236 -18.09 -2.28 -2.12
C GLY A 236 -16.73 -2.98 -2.08
N ARG A 237 -15.83 -2.55 -1.19
CA ARG A 237 -14.50 -3.14 -0.95
C ARG A 237 -14.26 -3.36 0.55
N SER A 238 -15.26 -3.90 1.24
CA SER A 238 -15.16 -4.13 2.68
C SER A 238 -14.16 -5.25 2.99
N TRP A 239 -13.06 -4.91 3.68
CA TRP A 239 -12.18 -5.89 4.33
C TRP A 239 -12.58 -6.13 5.77
N TYR A 240 -13.17 -5.11 6.38
CA TYR A 240 -13.62 -5.15 7.75
C TYR A 240 -15.11 -5.49 7.79
N ARG A 241 -15.48 -6.31 8.79
CA ARG A 241 -16.87 -6.67 9.09
C ARG A 241 -17.65 -5.58 9.82
N ILE A 242 -17.03 -4.41 10.02
CA ILE A 242 -17.62 -3.28 10.72
C ILE A 242 -17.59 -2.06 9.80
N ALA A 243 -18.57 -1.18 9.96
CA ALA A 243 -18.57 0.09 9.27
C ALA A 243 -17.67 1.09 9.98
N TYR A 244 -17.02 1.98 9.23
CA TYR A 244 -16.34 3.11 9.83
C TYR A 244 -17.36 4.11 10.38
N PRO A 245 -17.22 4.56 11.65
CA PRO A 245 -18.13 5.54 12.24
C PRO A 245 -17.80 6.95 11.75
N TYR A 246 -18.08 7.21 10.46
CA TYR A 246 -17.84 8.52 9.85
C TYR A 246 -18.44 9.66 10.68
N PRO A 247 -17.72 10.80 10.77
CA PRO A 247 -18.22 11.96 11.48
C PRO A 247 -19.62 12.38 11.03
N ARG A 248 -20.42 12.86 11.98
CA ARG A 248 -21.76 13.38 11.77
C ARG A 248 -21.70 14.91 11.74
N THR A 249 -21.00 15.42 10.72
CA THR A 249 -20.91 16.86 10.43
C THR A 249 -22.31 17.45 10.29
N PRO A 250 -22.62 18.60 10.92
CA PRO A 250 -23.93 19.23 10.80
C PRO A 250 -24.32 19.52 9.34
N TRP A 251 -25.59 19.29 9.01
CA TRP A 251 -26.20 19.63 7.71
C TRP A 251 -27.47 20.47 7.92
N PRO A 252 -27.96 21.17 6.87
CA PRO A 252 -29.21 21.93 6.95
C PRO A 252 -30.39 21.06 7.40
N ASP A 253 -31.22 21.58 8.30
CA ASP A 253 -32.40 20.88 8.82
C ASP A 253 -32.10 19.54 9.53
N MET A 254 -30.85 19.36 10.00
CA MET A 254 -30.48 18.22 10.84
C MET A 254 -31.33 18.21 12.13
N PRO A 255 -32.03 17.10 12.45
CA PRO A 255 -32.79 17.01 13.68
C PRO A 255 -31.92 17.26 14.91
N ALA A 256 -32.46 18.04 15.87
CA ALA A 256 -31.78 18.32 17.14
C ALA A 256 -31.59 17.05 17.98
N GLU A 257 -32.52 16.10 17.86
CA GLU A 257 -32.40 14.80 18.51
C GLU A 257 -31.31 13.95 17.83
N VAL A 258 -30.33 13.51 18.61
CA VAL A 258 -29.25 12.63 18.15
C VAL A 258 -29.67 11.17 18.38
N PRO A 259 -29.82 10.35 17.32
CA PRO A 259 -30.15 8.93 17.48
C PRO A 259 -29.11 8.19 18.33
N GLU A 260 -29.52 7.15 19.06
CA GLU A 260 -28.66 6.40 19.99
C GLU A 260 -27.33 5.96 19.34
N TRP A 261 -27.40 5.38 18.14
CA TRP A 261 -26.22 4.91 17.39
C TRP A 261 -25.22 6.01 17.02
N ALA A 262 -25.64 7.28 17.07
CA ALA A 262 -24.85 8.43 16.66
C ALA A 262 -24.27 9.22 17.85
N LYS A 263 -24.67 8.94 19.10
CA LYS A 263 -24.27 9.74 20.27
C LYS A 263 -22.76 9.83 20.48
N GLN A 264 -22.02 8.78 20.14
CA GLN A 264 -20.56 8.72 20.29
C GLN A 264 -19.81 9.09 19.00
N ARG A 265 -20.51 9.53 17.94
CA ARG A 265 -19.83 9.88 16.69
C ARG A 265 -19.25 11.29 16.76
N PRO A 266 -18.01 11.50 16.27
CA PRO A 266 -17.46 12.83 16.17
C PRO A 266 -18.28 13.69 15.20
N THR A 267 -18.29 15.00 15.40
CA THR A 267 -18.97 15.97 14.52
C THR A 267 -18.05 16.56 13.45
N GLN A 268 -16.78 16.17 13.44
CA GLN A 268 -15.77 16.59 12.46
C GLN A 268 -14.72 15.50 12.24
N SER A 269 -13.99 15.60 11.13
CA SER A 269 -12.82 14.74 10.86
C SER A 269 -11.66 15.05 11.83
N GLU A 270 -10.71 14.12 11.95
CA GLU A 270 -9.48 14.32 12.75
C GLU A 270 -8.77 15.62 12.34
N ALA A 271 -8.28 16.37 13.34
CA ALA A 271 -7.67 17.69 13.15
C ALA A 271 -6.53 17.67 12.12
N ARG A 272 -5.66 16.65 12.15
CA ARG A 272 -4.53 16.50 11.21
C ARG A 272 -4.94 16.37 9.73
N PHE A 273 -6.21 16.07 9.46
CA PHE A 273 -6.73 15.96 8.10
C PHE A 273 -7.60 17.15 7.68
N LEU A 274 -7.82 18.12 8.55
CA LEU A 274 -8.57 19.33 8.22
C LEU A 274 -7.68 20.27 7.39
N ARG A 275 -8.24 20.85 6.32
CA ARG A 275 -7.51 21.74 5.41
C ARG A 275 -6.97 23.00 6.12
N SER A 276 -7.69 23.50 7.11
CA SER A 276 -7.30 24.67 7.92
C SER A 276 -6.15 24.36 8.88
N ALA A 277 -5.98 23.11 9.32
CA ALA A 277 -4.88 22.70 10.19
C ALA A 277 -3.53 22.70 9.46
N VAL A 278 -3.53 22.52 8.14
CA VAL A 278 -2.32 22.62 7.29
C VAL A 278 -1.93 24.09 7.03
N GLN A 279 -2.82 25.05 7.26
CA GLN A 279 -2.58 26.49 7.09
C GLN A 279 -2.36 27.24 8.42
N GLY A 280 -2.55 26.59 9.57
CA GLY A 280 -2.41 27.18 10.90
C GLY A 280 -1.01 27.01 11.48
N THR A 281 -0.25 28.11 11.52
CA THR A 281 1.04 28.33 12.20
C THR A 281 2.14 27.33 11.88
N ARG A 282 2.91 27.67 10.84
CA ARG A 282 4.37 27.43 10.80
C ARG A 282 5.02 28.31 11.89
N PRO A 283 5.56 27.74 12.98
CA PRO A 283 6.81 28.24 13.54
C PRO A 283 7.98 27.94 12.58
#